data_AF-A0AAJ4JQ43-F1
#
_entry.id   AF-A0AAJ4JQ43-F1
#
_cell.length_a   1.000
_cell.length_b   1.000
_cell.length_c   1.000
_cell.angle_alpha   90.00
_cell.angle_beta   90.00
_cell.angle_gamma   90.00
#
_symmetry.space_group_name_H-M   'P 1'
#
loop_
_entity.id
_entity.type
_entity.pdbx_description
1 polymer ?
#
loop_
_entity_poly.entity_id
_entity_poly.type
_entity_poly.pdbx_seq_one_letter_code
_entity_poly.pdbx_strand_id
1 'polypeptide(L)'
;MKKIIVFIVLLIVSIYTLFLTSWTGSYLMLEHNWQNKTIFTPEDVSDPRDIYFIDQWLYAFTIQPITSTIFIIASIVVVSMIIFHFRKRRKKKKQDEV
;
A
#
# COMPACT_ATOMS: atom_id res chain seq x y z
N MET A 1 23.33 -12.12 -4.26
CA MET A 1 22.09 -12.85 -4.60
C MET A 1 21.06 -12.83 -3.46
N LYS A 2 21.40 -13.22 -2.23
CA LYS A 2 20.46 -13.24 -1.07
C LYS A 2 19.59 -11.97 -0.91
N LYS A 3 20.18 -10.77 -0.96
CA LYS A 3 19.45 -9.48 -0.83
C LYS A 3 18.46 -9.21 -1.97
N ILE A 4 18.75 -9.70 -3.18
CA ILE A 4 17.88 -9.54 -4.35
C ILE A 4 16.69 -10.50 -4.23
N ILE A 5 16.92 -11.73 -3.77
CA ILE A 5 15.85 -12.70 -3.50
C ILE A 5 14.90 -12.16 -2.43
N VAL A 6 15.43 -11.64 -1.31
CA VAL A 6 14.62 -11.02 -0.24
C VAL A 6 13.79 -9.85 -0.78
N PHE A 7 14.39 -9.00 -1.62
CA PHE A 7 13.67 -7.91 -2.27
C PHE A 7 12.51 -8.40 -3.15
N ILE A 8 12.74 -9.41 -3.99
CA ILE A 8 11.70 -9.96 -4.87
C ILE A 8 10.57 -10.57 -4.05
N VAL A 9 10.88 -11.33 -3.00
CA VAL A 9 9.87 -11.92 -2.11
C VAL A 9 9.06 -10.83 -1.42
N LEU A 10 9.71 -9.81 -0.84
CA LEU A 10 9.00 -8.69 -0.21
C LEU A 10 8.13 -7.91 -1.19
N LEU A 11 8.59 -7.76 -2.43
CA LEU A 11 7.82 -7.09 -3.48
C LEU A 11 6.57 -7.90 -3.85
N ILE A 12 6.69 -9.23 -4.01
CA ILE A 12 5.53 -10.10 -4.25
C ILE A 12 4.54 -10.05 -3.07
N VAL A 13 5.05 -10.13 -1.83
CA VAL A 13 4.22 -10.02 -0.62
C VAL A 13 3.51 -8.67 -0.56
N SER A 14 4.20 -7.58 -0.89
CA SER A 14 3.61 -6.23 -0.92
C SER A 14 2.50 -6.13 -1.97
N ILE A 15 2.72 -6.65 -3.18
CA ILE A 15 1.70 -6.62 -4.25
C ILE A 15 0.49 -7.47 -3.87
N TYR A 16 0.72 -8.66 -3.33
CA TYR A 16 -0.35 -9.56 -2.92
C TYR A 16 -1.20 -8.96 -1.79
N THR A 17 -0.55 -8.40 -0.77
CA THR A 17 -1.25 -7.76 0.35
C THR A 17 -1.97 -6.48 -0.08
N LEU A 18 -1.39 -5.69 -0.99
CA LEU A 18 -2.07 -4.54 -1.62
C LEU A 18 -3.37 -4.97 -2.32
N PHE A 19 -3.30 -6.05 -3.10
CA PHE A 19 -4.46 -6.59 -3.80
C PHE A 19 -5.55 -7.02 -2.82
N LEU A 20 -5.20 -7.76 -1.77
CA LEU A 20 -6.15 -8.17 -0.73
C LEU A 20 -6.79 -7.00 0.01
N THR A 21 -5.99 -6.00 0.40
CA THR A 21 -6.51 -4.80 1.06
C THR A 21 -7.43 -4.02 0.13
N SER A 22 -7.07 -3.86 -1.14
CA SER A 22 -7.91 -3.16 -2.13
C SER A 22 -9.22 -3.91 -2.42
N TRP A 23 -9.14 -5.24 -2.55
CA TRP A 23 -10.30 -6.10 -2.71
C TRP A 23 -11.25 -5.98 -1.51
N THR A 24 -10.69 -6.05 -0.30
CA THR A 24 -11.48 -5.90 0.95
C THR A 24 -12.11 -4.51 1.04
N GLY A 25 -11.36 -3.46 0.69
CA GLY A 25 -11.83 -2.08 0.70
C GLY A 25 -12.97 -1.82 -0.27
N SER A 26 -12.98 -2.52 -1.41
CA SER A 26 -14.05 -2.40 -2.41
C SER A 26 -15.42 -2.83 -1.87
N TYR A 27 -15.49 -3.73 -0.88
CA TYR A 27 -16.77 -4.13 -0.29
C TYR A 27 -17.48 -2.99 0.47
N LEU A 28 -16.76 -1.93 0.85
CA LEU A 28 -17.36 -0.76 1.48
C LEU A 28 -18.53 -0.19 0.65
N MET A 29 -18.39 -0.16 -0.68
CA MET A 29 -19.44 0.37 -1.57
C MET A 29 -20.72 -0.49 -1.61
N LEU A 30 -20.62 -1.75 -1.18
CA LEU A 30 -21.73 -2.70 -1.17
C LEU A 30 -22.49 -2.70 0.16
N GLU A 31 -21.96 -2.02 1.18
CA GLU A 31 -22.63 -1.94 2.46
C GLU A 31 -23.78 -0.94 2.43
N HIS A 32 -24.91 -1.31 3.04
CA HIS A 32 -26.10 -0.45 3.07
C HIS A 32 -25.86 0.87 3.84
N ASN A 33 -24.97 0.87 4.81
CA ASN A 33 -24.67 2.00 5.70
C ASN A 33 -23.22 2.50 5.55
N TRP A 34 -22.68 2.44 4.33
CA TRP A 34 -21.29 2.82 4.03
C TRP A 34 -20.95 4.26 4.45
N GLN A 35 -21.90 5.20 4.37
CA GLN A 35 -21.70 6.61 4.77
C GLN A 35 -21.32 6.75 6.25
N ASN A 36 -21.79 5.84 7.12
CA ASN A 36 -21.44 5.85 8.55
C ASN A 36 -20.04 5.27 8.81
N LYS A 37 -19.38 4.71 7.79
CA LYS A 37 -18.06 4.10 7.88
C LYS A 37 -16.98 4.91 7.14
N THR A 38 -17.37 5.94 6.41
CA THR A 38 -16.46 6.90 5.77
C THR A 38 -16.11 8.02 6.74
N ILE A 39 -14.85 8.44 6.73
CA ILE A 39 -14.36 9.54 7.59
C ILE A 39 -14.00 10.76 6.73
N PHE A 40 -13.48 10.54 5.52
CA PHE A 40 -12.97 11.59 4.65
C PHE A 40 -13.90 11.91 3.47
N THR A 41 -14.70 10.93 3.04
CA THR A 41 -15.69 11.09 1.98
C THR A 41 -16.78 12.05 2.48
N PRO A 42 -17.03 13.15 1.77
CA PRO A 42 -18.05 14.11 2.14
C PRO A 42 -19.47 13.51 2.22
N GLU A 43 -20.31 14.03 3.12
CA GLU A 43 -21.68 13.53 3.32
C GLU A 43 -22.62 13.83 2.12
N ASP A 44 -22.27 14.79 1.26
CA ASP A 44 -23.00 15.10 0.03
C ASP A 44 -22.77 14.08 -1.09
N VAL A 45 -21.81 13.16 -0.91
CA VAL A 45 -21.61 12.03 -1.83
C VAL A 45 -22.75 11.03 -1.63
N SER A 46 -23.62 10.93 -2.63
CA SER A 46 -24.72 9.97 -2.66
C SER A 46 -24.38 8.66 -3.37
N ASP A 47 -23.39 8.68 -4.27
CA ASP A 47 -22.98 7.51 -5.04
C ASP A 47 -21.86 6.74 -4.32
N PRO A 48 -22.06 5.46 -3.95
CA PRO A 48 -21.03 4.64 -3.31
C PRO A 48 -19.77 4.44 -4.17
N ARG A 49 -19.83 4.69 -5.48
CA ARG A 49 -18.67 4.61 -6.39
C ARG A 49 -17.71 5.78 -6.24
N ASP A 50 -18.19 6.89 -5.68
CA ASP A 50 -17.41 8.11 -5.46
C ASP A 50 -16.79 8.15 -4.06
N ILE A 51 -16.89 7.05 -3.29
CA ILE A 51 -16.21 6.89 -2.01
C ILE A 51 -14.70 7.05 -2.21
N TYR A 52 -14.09 7.88 -1.39
CA TYR A 52 -12.66 8.12 -1.47
C TYR A 52 -11.86 6.85 -1.19
N PHE A 53 -10.82 6.65 -1.99
CA PHE A 53 -9.93 5.48 -1.87
C PHE A 53 -9.34 5.33 -0.46
N ILE A 54 -9.11 6.44 0.25
CA ILE A 54 -8.59 6.40 1.63
C ILE A 54 -9.59 5.78 2.61
N ASP A 55 -10.90 6.02 2.44
CA ASP A 55 -11.92 5.41 3.29
C ASP A 55 -12.09 3.92 2.98
N GLN A 56 -11.99 3.52 1.70
CA GLN A 56 -11.94 2.11 1.33
C GLN A 56 -10.74 1.41 1.99
N TRP A 57 -9.59 2.09 2.04
CA TRP A 57 -8.39 1.60 2.72
C TRP A 57 -8.56 1.50 4.24
N LEU A 58 -9.16 2.50 4.88
CA LEU A 58 -9.43 2.50 6.31
C LEU A 58 -10.43 1.41 6.68
N TYR A 59 -11.50 1.25 5.90
CA TYR A 59 -12.45 0.16 6.05
C TYR A 59 -11.75 -1.20 5.94
N ALA A 60 -10.92 -1.41 4.91
CA ALA A 60 -10.13 -2.63 4.77
C ALA A 60 -9.19 -2.87 5.95
N PHE A 61 -8.64 -1.81 6.54
CA PHE A 61 -7.82 -1.88 7.75
C PHE A 61 -8.63 -2.34 8.98
N THR A 62 -9.89 -1.94 9.10
CA THR A 62 -10.75 -2.42 10.20
C THR A 62 -11.13 -3.90 10.07
N ILE A 63 -11.31 -4.41 8.86
CA ILE A 63 -11.64 -5.82 8.62
C ILE A 63 -10.39 -6.72 8.65
N GLN A 64 -9.31 -6.30 7.99
CA GLN A 64 -8.07 -7.05 7.86
C GLN A 64 -6.85 -6.21 8.31
N PRO A 65 -6.75 -5.90 9.62
CA PRO A 65 -5.68 -5.05 10.14
C PRO A 65 -4.30 -5.67 9.95
N ILE A 66 -4.19 -6.99 10.09
CA ILE A 66 -2.92 -7.72 9.94
C ILE A 66 -2.41 -7.62 8.50
N THR A 67 -3.24 -7.95 7.51
CA THR A 67 -2.89 -7.89 6.08
C THR A 67 -2.44 -6.49 5.69
N SER A 68 -3.22 -5.48 6.09
CA SER A 68 -2.95 -4.08 5.78
C SER A 68 -1.67 -3.56 6.47
N THR A 69 -1.39 -4.01 7.70
CA THR A 69 -0.14 -3.71 8.40
C THR A 69 1.07 -4.35 7.71
N ILE A 70 0.94 -5.61 7.28
CA ILE A 70 2.01 -6.30 6.52
C ILE A 70 2.30 -5.52 5.22
N PHE A 71 1.28 -5.07 4.50
CA PHE A 71 1.46 -4.26 3.30
C PHE A 71 2.28 -2.99 3.59
N ILE A 72 1.91 -2.24 4.63
CA ILE A 72 2.58 -0.97 4.99
C ILE A 72 4.05 -1.25 5.31
N ILE A 73 4.34 -2.23 6.16
CA ILE A 73 5.70 -2.59 6.57
C ILE A 73 6.51 -3.06 5.35
N ALA A 74 5.97 -3.97 4.55
CA ALA A 74 6.65 -4.53 3.39
C ALA A 74 6.96 -3.42 2.36
N SER A 75 6.02 -2.51 2.12
CA SER A 75 6.19 -1.35 1.23
C SER A 75 7.29 -0.41 1.73
N ILE A 76 7.32 -0.08 3.02
CA ILE A 76 8.38 0.76 3.62
C ILE A 76 9.76 0.12 3.41
N VAL A 77 9.89 -1.18 3.64
CA VAL A 77 11.15 -1.90 3.45
C VAL A 77 11.57 -1.89 1.98
N VAL A 78 10.65 -2.19 1.05
CA VAL A 78 10.90 -2.19 -0.40
C VAL A 78 11.36 -0.80 -0.86
N VAL A 79 10.67 0.26 -0.47
CA VAL A 79 11.03 1.65 -0.80
C VAL A 79 12.40 2.01 -0.23
N SER A 80 12.67 1.66 1.03
CA SER A 80 13.96 1.91 1.67
C SER A 80 15.10 1.21 0.94
N MET A 81 14.89 -0.03 0.48
CA MET A 81 15.87 -0.78 -0.31
C MET A 81 16.13 -0.13 -1.67
N ILE A 82 15.08 0.36 -2.36
CA ILE A 82 15.20 1.07 -3.63
C ILE A 82 16.04 2.34 -3.44
N ILE A 83 15.70 3.17 -2.44
CA ILE A 83 16.44 4.40 -2.13
C ILE A 83 17.91 4.10 -1.82
N PHE A 84 18.18 3.10 -0.98
CA PHE A 84 19.54 2.70 -0.64
C PHE A 84 20.35 2.29 -1.87
N HIS A 85 19.77 1.46 -2.75
CA HIS A 85 20.44 1.00 -3.96
C HIS A 85 20.70 2.13 -4.94
N PHE A 86 19.74 3.04 -5.09
CA PHE A 86 19.87 4.22 -5.95
C PHE A 86 20.97 5.17 -5.45
N ARG A 87 21.01 5.44 -4.13
CA ARG A 87 22.09 6.22 -3.50
C ARG A 87 23.45 5.56 -3.68
N LYS A 88 23.55 4.24 -3.51
CA LYS A 88 24.79 3.48 -3.71
C LYS A 88 25.29 3.56 -5.16
N ARG A 89 24.39 3.42 -6.14
CA ARG A 89 24.74 3.57 -7.57
C ARG A 89 25.22 4.98 -7.90
N ARG A 90 24.57 6.02 -7.36
CA ARG A 90 25.01 7.41 -7.54
C ARG A 90 26.41 7.67 -6.97
N LYS A 91 26.75 7.11 -5.80
CA LYS A 91 28.09 7.27 -5.20
C LYS A 91 29.19 6.60 -6.02
N LYS A 92 28.93 5.42 -6.60
CA LYS A 92 29.90 4.72 -7.45
C LYS A 92 30.24 5.51 -8.72
N LYS A 93 29.22 5.99 -9.45
CA LYS A 93 29.44 6.82 -10.64
C LYS A 93 30.33 8.04 -10.37
N LYS A 94 30.15 8.70 -9.22
CA LYS A 94 30.99 9.84 -8.83
C LYS A 94 32.45 9.47 -8.51
N GLN A 95 32.75 8.23 -8.14
CA GLN A 95 34.12 7.76 -7.92
C GLN A 95 34.79 7.32 -9.23
N ASP A 96 34.02 6.83 -10.20
CA ASP A 96 34.53 6.40 -11.50
C ASP A 96 34.84 7.60 -12.44
N GLU A 97 34.35 8.80 -12.10
CA GLU A 97 34.57 10.07 -12.83
C GLU A 97 35.76 10.91 -12.28
N VAL A 98 36.44 10.45 -11.23
CA VAL A 98 37.61 11.09 -10.58
C VAL A 98 38.87 10.27 -10.85
#